data_AF-A0A7D5P586-F1
#
_entry.id   AF-A0A7D5P586-F1
#
_cell.length_a   1.000
_cell.length_b   1.000
_cell.length_c   1.000
_cell.angle_alpha   90.00
_cell.angle_beta   90.00
_cell.angle_gamma   90.00
#
_symmetry.space_group_name_H-M   'P 1'
#
loop_
_entity.id
_entity.type
_entity.pdbx_description
1 polymer ?
#
loop_
_entity_poly.entity_id
_entity_poly.type
_entity_poly.pdbx_seq_one_letter_code
_entity_poly.pdbx_strand_id
1 'polypeptide(L)'
;MSKTDSDGNDPEIDRINLRIARSFLDVVDETWRERGFNSRSEFIRYALRDSVNHPEGAGVWKDLAISEAQFDEDEGISSDEMREKYGTDAE
;
A
#
# COMPACT_ATOMS: atom_id res chain seq x y z
N MET A 1 -34.29 -14.77 -9.87
CA MET A 1 -33.42 -14.12 -8.87
C MET A 1 -32.62 -15.21 -8.19
N SER A 2 -31.35 -15.39 -8.57
CA SER A 2 -30.50 -16.41 -7.93
C SER A 2 -30.12 -15.95 -6.54
N LYS A 3 -30.61 -16.65 -5.51
CA LYS A 3 -29.96 -16.69 -4.21
C LYS A 3 -28.80 -17.66 -4.36
N THR A 4 -27.58 -17.15 -4.24
CA THR A 4 -26.42 -18.00 -4.02
C THR A 4 -26.45 -18.37 -2.54
N ASP A 5 -26.73 -19.64 -2.26
CA ASP A 5 -26.53 -20.24 -0.95
C ASP A 5 -25.05 -20.11 -0.57
N SER A 6 -24.76 -19.35 0.48
CA SER A 6 -23.42 -19.30 1.08
C SER A 6 -23.27 -20.51 2.00
N ASP A 7 -22.56 -21.52 1.53
CA ASP A 7 -22.07 -22.64 2.32
C ASP A 7 -21.30 -22.14 3.56
N GLY A 8 -21.57 -22.80 4.70
CA GLY A 8 -21.29 -22.34 6.07
C GLY A 8 -19.84 -22.28 6.54
N ASN A 9 -18.93 -21.71 5.74
CA ASN A 9 -17.56 -21.39 6.15
C ASN A 9 -17.09 -20.02 5.60
N ASP A 10 -18.03 -19.12 5.32
CA ASP A 10 -17.69 -17.72 5.05
C ASP A 10 -17.34 -17.04 6.38
N PRO A 11 -16.20 -16.35 6.50
CA PRO A 11 -15.84 -15.63 7.72
C PRO A 11 -16.95 -14.68 8.12
N GLU A 12 -17.18 -14.48 9.43
CA GLU A 12 -18.20 -13.55 9.89
C GLU A 12 -17.89 -12.13 9.36
N ILE A 13 -18.78 -11.60 8.52
CA ILE A 13 -18.60 -10.29 7.87
C ILE A 13 -19.51 -9.26 8.55
N ASP A 14 -18.88 -8.36 9.31
CA ASP A 14 -19.55 -7.16 9.80
C ASP A 14 -19.62 -6.07 8.72
N ARG A 15 -20.75 -5.36 8.68
CA ARG A 15 -20.93 -4.19 7.81
C ARG A 15 -20.59 -2.90 8.55
N ILE A 16 -19.67 -2.14 7.99
CA ILE A 16 -19.35 -0.79 8.46
C ILE A 16 -19.96 0.27 7.54
N ASN A 17 -20.36 1.40 8.12
CA ASN A 17 -20.79 2.58 7.37
C ASN A 17 -19.68 3.64 7.43
N LEU A 18 -19.17 4.05 6.26
CA LEU A 18 -18.10 5.05 6.15
C LEU A 18 -18.65 6.37 5.58
N ARG A 19 -18.23 7.50 6.16
CA ARG A 19 -18.49 8.83 5.60
C ARG A 19 -17.19 9.37 4.99
N ILE A 20 -17.23 9.74 3.72
CA ILE A 20 -16.12 10.37 3.00
C ILE A 20 -16.59 11.59 2.21
N ALA A 21 -15.66 12.48 1.87
CA ALA A 21 -15.93 13.60 0.98
C ALA A 21 -16.37 13.10 -0.40
N ARG A 22 -17.32 13.80 -1.03
CA ARG A 22 -17.83 13.42 -2.36
C ARG A 22 -16.72 13.43 -3.42
N SER A 23 -15.88 14.45 -3.41
CA SER A 23 -14.72 14.54 -4.32
C SER A 23 -13.78 13.35 -4.17
N PHE A 24 -13.59 12.85 -2.95
CA PHE A 24 -12.77 11.66 -2.73
C PHE A 24 -13.45 10.38 -3.20
N LEU A 25 -14.78 10.28 -3.06
CA LEU A 25 -15.54 9.15 -3.60
C LEU A 25 -15.37 9.03 -5.11
N ASP A 26 -15.37 10.14 -5.86
CA ASP A 26 -15.15 10.14 -7.30
C ASP A 26 -13.77 9.56 -7.67
N VAL A 27 -12.72 9.98 -6.94
CA VAL A 27 -11.36 9.44 -7.11
C VAL A 27 -11.30 7.94 -6.79
N VAL A 28 -11.96 7.50 -5.73
CA VAL A 28 -12.06 6.08 -5.38
C VAL A 28 -12.74 5.31 -6.51
N ASP A 29 -13.81 5.87 -7.09
CA ASP A 29 -14.58 5.25 -8.17
C ASP A 29 -13.83 5.08 -9.48
N GLU A 30 -12.93 6.00 -9.79
CA GLU A 30 -11.98 5.88 -10.89
C GLU A 30 -10.93 4.82 -10.58
N THR A 31 -10.28 4.94 -9.41
CA THR A 31 -9.14 4.11 -9.02
C THR A 31 -9.47 2.62 -8.98
N TRP A 32 -10.62 2.21 -8.41
CA TRP A 32 -10.93 0.78 -8.29
C TRP A 32 -11.14 0.11 -9.66
N ARG A 33 -11.68 0.86 -10.64
CA ARG A 33 -11.91 0.37 -12.00
C ARG A 33 -10.59 0.25 -12.76
N GLU A 34 -9.74 1.27 -12.68
CA GLU A 34 -8.42 1.27 -13.31
C GLU A 34 -7.55 0.12 -12.80
N ARG A 35 -7.64 -0.17 -11.50
CA ARG A 35 -6.93 -1.30 -10.88
C ARG A 35 -7.60 -2.66 -11.09
N GLY A 36 -8.72 -2.72 -11.80
CA GLY A 36 -9.39 -3.97 -12.19
C GLY A 36 -10.11 -4.71 -11.07
N PHE A 37 -10.50 -4.03 -9.99
CA PHE A 37 -11.27 -4.66 -8.91
C PHE A 37 -12.69 -5.01 -9.37
N ASN A 38 -13.28 -6.05 -8.79
CA ASN A 38 -14.65 -6.47 -9.17
C ASN A 38 -15.72 -5.56 -8.55
N SER A 39 -15.39 -4.88 -7.47
CA SER A 39 -16.29 -3.93 -6.81
C SER A 39 -15.53 -2.89 -6.01
N ARG A 40 -16.17 -1.74 -5.81
CA ARG A 40 -15.69 -0.69 -4.89
C ARG A 40 -15.46 -1.23 -3.47
N SER A 41 -16.36 -2.07 -2.97
CA SER A 41 -16.24 -2.65 -1.62
C SER A 41 -15.06 -3.61 -1.49
N GLU A 42 -14.64 -4.27 -2.55
CA GLU A 42 -13.43 -5.09 -2.57
C GLU A 42 -12.17 -4.21 -2.50
N PHE A 43 -12.13 -3.15 -3.30
CA PHE A 43 -11.03 -2.17 -3.28
C PHE A 43 -10.88 -1.49 -1.91
N ILE A 44 -11.99 -1.04 -1.30
CA ILE A 44 -11.97 -0.43 0.03
C ILE A 44 -11.46 -1.42 1.08
N ARG A 45 -11.90 -2.67 1.06
CA ARG A 45 -11.41 -3.70 1.99
C ARG A 45 -9.92 -4.00 1.78
N TYR A 46 -9.46 -4.04 0.53
CA TYR A 46 -8.05 -4.21 0.19
C TYR A 46 -7.21 -3.05 0.75
N ALA A 47 -7.60 -1.80 0.47
CA ALA A 47 -6.86 -0.62 0.93
C ALA A 47 -6.82 -0.53 2.47
N LEU A 48 -7.94 -0.84 3.14
CA LEU A 48 -7.98 -0.89 4.61
C LEU A 48 -7.06 -1.99 5.17
N ARG A 49 -7.11 -3.21 4.59
CA ARG A 49 -6.23 -4.31 5.00
C ARG A 49 -4.76 -3.96 4.80
N ASP A 50 -4.41 -3.37 3.67
CA ASP A 50 -3.05 -2.94 3.36
C ASP A 50 -2.57 -1.89 4.36
N SER A 51 -3.39 -0.88 4.66
CA SER A 51 -3.04 0.15 5.65
C SER A 51 -2.83 -0.38 7.07
N VAL A 52 -3.50 -1.48 7.44
CA VAL A 52 -3.38 -2.11 8.76
C VAL A 52 -2.20 -3.08 8.81
N ASN A 53 -1.94 -3.82 7.73
CA ASN A 53 -0.90 -4.84 7.66
C ASN A 53 0.48 -4.29 7.29
N HIS A 54 0.51 -3.16 6.57
CA HIS A 54 1.73 -2.46 6.17
C HIS A 54 1.66 -1.00 6.62
N PRO A 55 1.55 -0.72 7.93
CA PRO A 55 1.48 0.65 8.44
C PRO A 55 2.75 1.45 8.10
N GLU A 56 3.87 0.77 7.90
CA GLU A 56 5.12 1.34 7.39
C GLU A 56 5.06 1.81 5.95
N GLY A 57 3.98 1.62 5.18
CA GLY A 57 3.88 2.21 3.83
C GLY A 57 4.15 3.72 3.85
N ALA A 58 3.67 4.44 4.87
CA ALA A 58 4.02 5.84 5.09
C ALA A 58 5.48 6.06 5.57
N GLY A 59 6.04 5.09 6.31
CA GLY A 59 7.44 5.08 6.73
C GLY A 59 8.40 4.89 5.55
N VAL A 60 8.13 3.95 4.64
CA VAL A 60 8.91 3.70 3.43
C VAL A 60 8.95 4.93 2.53
N TRP A 61 7.83 5.63 2.33
CA TRP A 61 7.84 6.89 1.56
C TRP A 61 8.64 7.99 2.24
N LYS A 62 8.60 8.07 3.59
CA LYS A 62 9.42 9.00 4.36
C LYS A 62 10.90 8.65 4.25
N ASP A 63 11.25 7.38 4.37
CA ASP A 63 12.63 6.89 4.29
C ASP A 63 13.19 7.10 2.88
N LEU A 64 12.38 6.89 1.83
CA LEU A 64 12.75 7.20 0.45
C LEU A 64 12.97 8.70 0.24
N ALA A 65 12.09 9.55 0.75
CA ALA A 65 12.24 11.00 0.67
C ALA A 65 13.47 11.52 1.44
N ILE A 66 13.78 10.92 2.60
CA ILE A 66 15.00 11.22 3.35
C ILE A 66 16.23 10.78 2.56
N SER A 67 16.20 9.59 1.97
CA SER A 67 17.30 9.07 1.16
C SER A 67 17.57 9.96 -0.06
N GLU A 68 16.53 10.44 -0.75
CA GLU A 68 16.68 11.36 -1.89
C GLU A 68 17.37 12.67 -1.45
N ALA A 69 16.93 13.27 -0.34
CA ALA A 69 17.56 14.48 0.19
C ALA A 69 19.03 14.27 0.57
N GLN A 70 19.37 13.13 1.16
CA GLN A 70 20.76 12.76 1.49
C GLN A 70 21.64 12.61 0.23
N PHE A 71 21.07 12.12 -0.87
CA PHE A 71 21.79 12.07 -2.16
C PHE A 71 21.98 13.47 -2.77
N ASP A 72 20.99 14.36 -2.68
CA ASP A 72 21.09 15.76 -3.12
C ASP A 72 22.13 16.57 -2.30
N GLU A 73 22.33 16.26 -1.02
CA GLU A 73 23.30 16.91 -0.13
C GLU A 73 24.73 16.31 -0.20
N ASP A 74 25.01 15.45 -1.18
CA ASP A 74 26.30 14.72 -1.31
C ASP A 74 26.65 13.86 -0.06
N GLU A 75 25.66 13.54 0.80
CA GLU A 75 25.82 12.62 1.95
C GLU A 75 25.69 11.14 1.54
N GLY A 76 25.51 10.86 0.25
CA GLY A 76 25.49 9.51 -0.30
C GLY A 76 26.86 8.82 -0.21
N ILE A 77 26.88 7.56 0.23
CA ILE A 77 28.11 6.76 0.27
C ILE A 77 28.27 6.02 -1.07
N SER A 78 29.44 6.13 -1.70
CA SER A 78 29.76 5.42 -2.94
C SER A 78 29.71 3.90 -2.76
N SER A 79 29.37 3.18 -3.83
CA SER A 79 29.36 1.71 -3.83
C SER A 79 30.74 1.12 -3.49
N ASP A 80 31.84 1.77 -3.87
CA ASP A 80 33.20 1.31 -3.56
C ASP A 80 33.52 1.49 -2.07
N GLU A 81 33.08 2.61 -1.48
CA GLU A 81 33.24 2.90 -0.05
C GLU A 81 32.37 1.97 0.80
N MET A 82 31.15 1.64 0.35
CA MET A 82 30.29 0.64 0.98
C MET A 82 30.94 -0.75 0.98
N ARG A 83 31.56 -1.17 -0.13
CA ARG A 83 32.26 -2.45 -0.23
C ARG A 83 33.48 -2.53 0.68
N GLU A 84 34.25 -1.45 0.77
CA GLU A 84 35.40 -1.36 1.68
C GLU A 84 34.97 -1.40 3.16
N LYS A 85 33.92 -0.65 3.52
CA LYS A 85 33.45 -0.50 4.90
C LYS A 85 32.75 -1.76 5.44
N TYR A 86 32.00 -2.47 4.59
CA TYR A 86 31.19 -3.62 5.00
C TYR A 86 31.71 -4.96 4.48
N GLY A 87 32.82 -4.98 3.74
CA GLY A 87 33.46 -6.21 3.28
C GLY A 87 32.58 -7.05 2.35
N THR A 88 31.70 -6.41 1.59
CA THR A 88 30.82 -7.07 0.61
C THR A 88 31.54 -7.22 -0.73
N ASP A 89 32.69 -7.89 -0.72
CA ASP A 89 33.27 -8.40 -1.95
C ASP A 89 32.32 -9.51 -2.45
N ALA A 90 31.76 -9.29 -3.64
CA ALA A 90 30.83 -10.24 -4.23
C ALA A 90 31.61 -11.51 -4.63
N GLU A 91 31.50 -12.56 -3.83
CA GLU A 91 31.75 -13.94 -4.29
C GLU A 91 30.68 -14.38 -5.30
#